data_AF-A0A3B0VK44-F1
#
_entry.id   AF-A0A3B0VK44-F1
#
_cell.length_a   1.000
_cell.length_b   1.000
_cell.length_c   1.000
_cell.angle_alpha   90.00
_cell.angle_beta   90.00
_cell.angle_gamma   90.00
#
_symmetry.space_group_name_H-M   'P 1'
#
loop_
_entity.id
_entity.type
_entity.pdbx_description
1 polymer ?
#
loop_
_entity_poly.entity_id
_entity_poly.type
_entity_poly.pdbx_seq_one_letter_code
_entity_poly.pdbx_strand_id
1 'polypeptide(L)' 'MSEALDQVVQRAVTDKNFRKLLLKNLDEALEGYAVSDEERTLLENLDEENFDEFAGGLGSRTTKGIWPGTG' A
#
# COMPACT_ATOMS: atom_id res chain seq x y z
N MET A 1 1.77 -10.31 -3.96
CA MET A 1 1.78 -9.13 -3.08
C MET A 1 1.68 -9.61 -1.65
N SER A 2 2.68 -9.24 -0.87
CA SER A 2 2.83 -9.53 0.55
C SER A 2 1.86 -8.70 1.38
N GLU A 3 1.50 -9.21 2.56
CA GLU A 3 0.69 -8.44 3.53
C GLU A 3 1.40 -7.15 3.97
N ALA A 4 2.73 -7.14 3.95
CA ALA A 4 3.55 -5.99 4.28
C ALA A 4 3.33 -4.83 3.28
N LEU A 5 3.35 -5.12 1.98
CA LEU A 5 3.06 -4.14 0.94
C LEU A 5 1.64 -3.56 1.09
N ASP A 6 0.66 -4.41 1.35
CA ASP A 6 -0.75 -4.01 1.51
C ASP A 6 -0.91 -3.08 2.72
N GLN A 7 -0.26 -3.41 3.85
CA GLN A 7 -0.24 -2.56 5.04
C GLN A 7 0.42 -1.20 4.78
N VAL A 8 1.58 -1.18 4.11
CA VAL A 8 2.30 0.06 3.77
C VAL A 8 1.40 0.99 2.95
N VAL A 9 0.71 0.46 1.94
CA VAL A 9 -0.11 1.29 1.06
C VAL A 9 -1.37 1.76 1.79
N GLN A 10 -2.07 0.88 2.53
CA GLN A 10 -3.20 1.30 3.36
C GLN A 10 -2.81 2.36 4.39
N ARG A 11 -1.62 2.21 5.00
CA ARG A 11 -1.03 3.20 5.90
C ARG A 11 -0.85 4.52 5.18
N ALA A 12 -0.26 4.53 3.98
CA ALA A 12 -0.06 5.75 3.19
C ALA A 12 -1.38 6.39 2.72
N VAL A 13 -2.44 5.62 2.48
CA VAL A 13 -3.77 6.19 2.17
C VAL A 13 -4.35 6.94 3.37
N THR A 14 -4.25 6.33 4.54
CA THR A 14 -4.87 6.84 5.77
C THR A 14 -4.02 7.93 6.44
N ASP A 15 -2.70 7.79 6.36
CA ASP A 15 -1.69 8.66 6.95
C ASP A 15 -0.97 9.46 5.86
N LYS A 16 -1.39 10.72 5.71
CA LYS A 16 -0.80 11.66 4.75
C LYS A 16 0.67 11.96 5.03
N ASN A 17 1.14 11.84 6.28
CA ASN A 17 2.56 12.03 6.59
C ASN A 17 3.37 10.83 6.12
N PHE A 18 2.84 9.63 6.33
CA PHE A 18 3.44 8.40 5.83
C PHE A 18 3.44 8.37 4.29
N ARG A 19 2.38 8.83 3.60
CA ARG A 19 2.38 9.01 2.13
C ARG A 19 3.53 9.88 1.65
N LYS A 20 3.74 11.04 2.30
CA LYS A 20 4.85 11.94 1.97
C LYS A 20 6.20 11.29 2.23
N LEU A 21 6.32 10.50 3.29
CA LEU A 21 7.55 9.77 3.60
C LEU A 21 7.80 8.65 2.60
N LEU A 22 6.77 7.87 2.22
CA LEU A 22 6.84 6.84 1.19
C LEU A 22 7.30 7.39 -0.17
N LEU A 23 6.71 8.50 -0.62
CA LEU A 23 7.04 9.13 -1.90
C LEU A 23 8.40 9.87 -1.89
N LYS A 24 8.91 10.23 -0.70
CA LYS A 24 10.14 11.03 -0.56
C LYS A 24 11.36 10.19 -0.13
N ASN A 25 11.14 9.20 0.71
CA ASN A 25 12.09 8.26 1.30
C ASN A 25 11.44 6.87 1.41
N LEU A 26 11.36 6.17 0.28
CA LEU A 26 10.78 4.84 0.20
C LEU A 26 11.50 3.83 1.14
N ASP A 27 12.84 3.83 1.17
CA ASP A 27 13.63 2.98 2.08
C ASP A 27 13.18 3.10 3.53
N GLU A 28 13.05 4.34 4.00
CA GLU A 28 12.73 4.67 5.39
C GLU A 28 11.28 4.29 5.71
N ALA A 29 10.36 4.46 4.75
CA ALA A 29 8.97 4.04 4.91
C ALA A 29 8.82 2.52 4.98
N LEU A 30 9.67 1.79 4.25
CA LEU A 30 9.67 0.33 4.18
C LEU A 30 10.55 -0.32 5.25
N GLU A 31 11.28 0.47 6.02
CA GLU A 31 12.13 -0.03 7.09
C GLU A 31 11.30 -0.80 8.13
N GLY A 32 11.62 -2.08 8.31
CA GLY A 32 10.89 -2.99 9.22
C GLY A 32 9.68 -3.69 8.58
N TYR A 33 9.34 -3.39 7.33
CA TYR A 33 8.35 -4.15 6.57
C TYR A 33 9.04 -5.23 5.71
N ALA A 34 8.44 -6.43 5.67
CA ALA A 34 8.93 -7.55 4.87
C ALA A 34 8.51 -7.41 3.39
N VAL A 35 8.94 -6.32 2.75
CA VAL A 35 8.65 -6.00 1.35
C VAL A 35 9.81 -6.46 0.48
N SER A 36 9.53 -7.16 -0.62
CA SER A 36 10.59 -7.59 -1.54
C SER A 36 11.11 -6.43 -2.40
N ASP A 37 12.30 -6.58 -3.00
CA ASP A 37 12.84 -5.59 -3.94
C ASP A 37 11.90 -5.32 -5.11
N GLU A 38 11.18 -6.35 -5.59
CA GLU A 38 10.20 -6.22 -6.67
C GLU A 38 9.03 -5.32 -6.26
N GLU A 39 8.52 -5.52 -5.05
CA GLU A 39 7.42 -4.76 -4.47
C GLU A 39 7.84 -3.32 -4.16
N ARG A 40 9.08 -3.17 -3.73
CA ARG A 40 9.72 -1.88 -3.51
C ARG A 40 9.85 -1.09 -4.81
N THR A 41 10.33 -1.69 -5.90
CA THR A 41 10.36 -1.04 -7.22
C THR A 41 8.96 -0.69 -7.72
N LEU A 42 7.96 -1.48 -7.38
CA LEU A 42 6.55 -1.18 -7.63
C LEU A 42 6.11 0.10 -6.92
N LEU A 43 6.44 0.24 -5.63
CA LEU A 43 6.15 1.46 -4.87
C LEU A 43 6.98 2.67 -5.32
N GLU A 44 8.21 2.46 -5.77
CA GLU A 44 9.07 3.49 -6.35
C GLU A 44 8.53 4.01 -7.68
N ASN A 45 7.89 3.14 -8.47
CA ASN A 45 7.19 3.52 -9.70
C ASN A 45 5.81 4.15 -9.44
N LEU A 46 5.35 4.23 -8.18
CA LEU A 46 4.09 4.90 -7.85
C LEU A 46 4.34 6.38 -7.61
N ASP A 47 3.81 7.19 -8.52
CA ASP A 47 3.72 8.64 -8.34
C ASP A 47 2.44 9.06 -7.63
N GLU A 48 2.37 10.31 -7.17
CA GLU A 48 1.21 10.84 -6.45
C GLU A 48 -0.10 10.76 -7.27
N GLU A 49 0.01 10.80 -8.60
CA GLU A 49 -1.11 10.66 -9.55
C GLU A 49 -1.63 9.22 -9.63
N ASN A 50 -0.74 8.22 -9.63
CA ASN A 50 -1.09 6.79 -9.77
C ASN A 50 -1.28 6.09 -8.42
N PHE A 51 -0.79 6.71 -7.34
CA PHE A 51 -0.85 6.17 -5.99
C PHE A 51 -2.30 5.98 -5.53
N ASP A 52 -3.19 6.93 -5.82
CA ASP A 52 -4.59 6.88 -5.39
C ASP A 52 -5.35 5.74 -6.10
N GLU A 53 -5.05 5.51 -7.38
CA GLU A 53 -5.60 4.40 -8.16
C GLU A 53 -5.09 3.04 -7.66
N PHE A 54 -3.78 2.95 -7.39
CA PHE A 54 -3.16 1.76 -6.81
C PHE A 54 -3.76 1.43 -5.44
N ALA A 55 -3.85 2.43 -4.56
CA ALA A 55 -4.50 2.36 -3.26
C ALA A 55 -5.97 1.94 -3.32
N GLY A 56 -6.75 2.52 -4.24
CA GLY A 56 -8.15 2.18 -4.46
C GLY A 56 -8.34 0.73 -4.92
N GLY A 57 -7.41 0.22 -5.72
CA GLY A 57 -7.33 -1.19 -6.10
C GLY A 57 -7.12 -2.14 -4.91
N LEU A 58 -6.37 -1.71 -3.90
CA LEU A 58 -6.11 -2.51 -2.68
C LEU A 58 -7.31 -2.50 -1.72
N GLY A 59 -7.95 -1.35 -1.50
CA GLY A 59 -9.15 -1.25 -0.63
C GLY A 59 -10.33 -2.12 -1.12
N SER A 60 -10.42 -2.34 -2.42
CA SER A 60 -11.42 -3.23 -3.04
C SER A 60 -11.17 -4.72 -2.74
N ARG A 61 -9.95 -5.10 -2.35
CA ARG A 61 -9.57 -6.49 -2.03
C ARG A 61 -9.66 -6.81 -0.55
N THR A 62 -9.34 -5.86 0.33
CA THR A 62 -9.42 -6.05 1.78
C THR A 62 -10.86 -6.09 2.29
N THR A 63 -11.82 -5.50 1.57
CA THR A 63 -13.25 -5.58 1.88
C THR A 63 -13.91 -6.92 1.50
N LYS A 64 -13.20 -7.84 0.85
CA LYS A 64 -13.70 -9.22 0.59
C LYS A 64 -13.55 -10.16 1.80
N GLY A 65 -13.42 -9.62 3.01
CA GLY A 65 -13.14 -10.37 4.24
C GLY A 65 -14.21 -10.33 5.34
N ILE A 66 -15.31 -9.59 5.20
CA ILE A 66 -16.41 -9.63 6.20
C ILE A 66 -17.62 -10.41 5.66
N TRP A 67 -17.56 -11.73 5.92
CA TRP A 67 -18.55 -12.82 5.96
C TRP A 67 -19.44 -13.21 4.74
N PRO A 68 -19.68 -14.53 4.56
CA PRO A 68 -20.60 -15.11 3.58
C PRO A 68 -22.03 -15.10 4.14
N GLY A 69 -22.92 -14.37 3.47
CA GLY A 69 -24.36 -14.44 3.70
C GLY A 69 -25.03 -14.91 2.42
N THR A 70 -25.36 -16.20 2.37
CA THR A 70 -26.49 -16.69 1.58
C THR A 70 -27.76 -15.96 2.01
N GLY A 71 -28.56 -15.49 1.06
CA GLY A 71 -29.89 -14.93 1.28
C GLY A 71 -30.49 -14.45 -0.03
#